data_AF-A0A2J8JTM8-F1
#
_entry.id   AF-A0A2J8JTM8-F1
#
_cell.length_a   1.000
_cell.length_b   1.000
_cell.length_c   1.000
_cell.angle_alpha   90.00
_cell.angle_beta   90.00
_cell.angle_gamma   90.00
#
_symmetry.space_group_name_H-M   'P 1'
#
loop_
_entity.id
_entity.type
_entity.pdbx_description
1 polymer ?
#
loop_
_entity_poly.entity_id
_entity_poly.type
_entity_poly.pdbx_seq_one_letter_code
_entity_poly.pdbx_strand_id
1 'polypeptide(L)'
;LYCGAGQGVRAGRGTGTPAVPGRLEVTYKAPVPTGEVYFADSFDRGTLSGWILSKAKKDDTDDEIAKYDGKWEVDEMKESKLPGDKGLVLMSRAKHHAISAKLNKPFLFDTKPLIVQYEVNFQNGIECGGAYVKLLSKTPELNLDQFHDKTPYTIMFGPDKCGEDYKLH
;
A
#
# COMPACT_ATOMS: atom_id res chain seq x y z
N LEU A 1 9.26 0.94 -3.02
CA LEU A 1 8.03 1.63 -2.55
C LEU A 1 7.39 0.72 -1.50
N TYR A 2 6.92 1.26 -0.38
CA TYR A 2 6.25 0.52 0.71
C TYR A 2 4.83 1.08 0.86
N CYS A 3 3.86 0.32 1.32
CA CYS A 3 2.61 0.87 1.87
C CYS A 3 2.40 0.15 3.19
N GLY A 4 2.30 0.88 4.29
CA GLY A 4 1.74 0.36 5.54
C GLY A 4 0.38 1.00 5.72
N ALA A 5 -0.58 0.33 6.33
CA ALA A 5 -1.82 0.94 6.83
C ALA A 5 -2.28 0.20 8.10
N GLY A 6 -2.79 0.98 9.07
CA GLY A 6 -3.34 0.46 10.31
C GLY A 6 -4.83 0.14 10.20
N GLN A 7 -5.50 0.10 11.35
CA GLN A 7 -6.57 -0.84 11.67
C GLN A 7 -7.93 -0.39 11.08
N GLY A 8 -8.61 -1.27 10.34
CA GLY A 8 -9.96 -1.01 9.78
C GLY A 8 -10.94 -2.17 10.02
N VAL A 9 -12.22 -1.84 10.26
CA VAL A 9 -13.33 -2.77 10.60
C VAL A 9 -14.15 -3.11 9.35
N ARG A 10 -14.91 -4.22 9.35
CA ARG A 10 -15.91 -4.55 8.33
C ARG A 10 -17.25 -4.99 8.94
N ALA A 11 -18.34 -4.63 8.28
CA ALA A 11 -19.64 -5.29 8.39
C ALA A 11 -20.17 -5.69 6.99
N GLY A 12 -20.85 -6.86 6.94
CA GLY A 12 -21.91 -7.31 6.00
C GLY A 12 -21.78 -7.16 4.48
N ARG A 13 -21.90 -8.28 3.73
CA ARG A 13 -22.18 -8.29 2.28
C ARG A 13 -23.64 -7.87 2.01
N GLY A 14 -23.84 -6.84 1.21
CA GLY A 14 -25.13 -6.47 0.62
C GLY A 14 -25.22 -6.91 -0.85
N THR A 15 -26.39 -7.43 -1.22
CA THR A 15 -26.76 -7.98 -2.53
C THR A 15 -26.96 -6.90 -3.60
N GLY A 16 -26.69 -7.26 -4.86
CA GLY A 16 -26.62 -6.35 -6.01
C GLY A 16 -27.89 -5.57 -6.35
N THR A 17 -27.68 -4.34 -6.80
CA THR A 17 -28.69 -3.35 -7.21
C THR A 17 -28.81 -3.33 -8.75
N PRO A 18 -30.01 -3.13 -9.35
CA PRO A 18 -30.18 -3.12 -10.81
C PRO A 18 -29.56 -1.87 -11.46
N ALA A 19 -29.08 -2.02 -12.70
CA ALA A 19 -28.47 -0.95 -13.47
C ALA A 19 -29.48 0.15 -13.86
N VAL A 20 -29.12 1.41 -13.60
CA VAL A 20 -29.89 2.61 -14.00
C VAL A 20 -29.44 3.06 -15.39
N PRO A 21 -30.35 3.25 -16.37
CA PRO A 21 -29.99 3.73 -17.71
C PRO A 21 -29.45 5.16 -17.67
N GLY A 22 -28.28 5.40 -18.27
CA GLY A 22 -27.67 6.74 -18.40
C GLY A 22 -26.32 6.92 -17.71
N ARG A 23 -25.76 5.90 -17.06
CA ARG A 23 -24.39 5.94 -16.54
C ARG A 23 -23.42 5.80 -17.71
N LEU A 24 -22.57 6.79 -17.95
CA LEU A 24 -21.41 6.65 -18.82
C LEU A 24 -20.54 5.53 -18.24
N GLU A 25 -20.50 4.37 -18.89
CA GLU A 25 -19.58 3.32 -18.52
C GLU A 25 -18.17 3.72 -18.95
N VAL A 26 -17.38 4.18 -17.99
CA VAL A 26 -15.96 4.45 -18.21
C VAL A 26 -15.24 3.11 -18.22
N THR A 27 -14.76 2.70 -19.40
CA THR A 27 -13.91 1.52 -19.52
C THR A 27 -12.51 1.84 -19.00
N TYR A 28 -12.12 1.20 -17.90
CA TYR A 28 -10.78 1.31 -17.37
C TYR A 28 -9.73 0.77 -18.35
N LYS A 29 -8.56 1.40 -18.37
CA LYS A 29 -7.37 0.93 -19.07
C LYS A 29 -6.16 1.12 -18.18
N ALA A 30 -5.39 0.04 -18.03
CA ALA A 30 -4.10 0.04 -17.37
C ALA A 30 -3.24 1.22 -17.82
N PRO A 31 -2.73 2.06 -16.91
CA PRO A 31 -1.77 3.10 -17.27
C PRO A 31 -0.46 2.45 -17.74
N VAL A 32 0.08 2.95 -18.85
CA VAL A 32 1.39 2.52 -19.37
C VAL A 32 2.42 3.56 -18.95
N PRO A 33 3.40 3.23 -18.10
CA PRO A 33 4.44 4.17 -17.70
C PRO A 33 5.25 4.62 -18.92
N THR A 34 5.56 5.91 -19.01
CA THR A 34 6.36 6.50 -20.08
C THR A 34 7.66 7.07 -19.54
N GLY A 35 8.71 7.09 -20.38
CA GLY A 35 10.02 7.62 -20.00
C GLY A 35 10.79 6.74 -19.03
N GLU A 36 11.66 7.36 -18.25
CA GLU A 36 12.52 6.67 -17.27
C GLU A 36 11.77 6.48 -15.94
N VAL A 37 11.46 5.22 -15.63
CA VAL A 37 10.65 4.86 -14.45
C VAL A 37 11.43 3.95 -13.52
N TYR A 38 11.61 4.41 -12.27
CA TYR A 38 12.27 3.64 -11.22
C TYR A 38 11.36 2.58 -10.61
N PHE A 39 10.05 2.84 -10.58
CA PHE A 39 9.03 1.92 -10.12
C PHE A 39 7.66 2.39 -10.58
N ALA A 40 6.82 1.46 -11.03
CA ALA A 40 5.40 1.66 -11.27
C ALA A 40 4.70 0.31 -11.08
N ASP A 41 3.62 0.31 -10.33
CA ASP A 41 2.72 -0.85 -10.23
C ASP A 41 1.29 -0.34 -10.11
N SER A 42 0.48 -0.66 -11.11
CA SER A 42 -0.94 -0.36 -11.18
C SER A 42 -1.80 -1.56 -10.76
N PHE A 43 -1.19 -2.69 -10.40
CA PHE A 43 -1.86 -3.91 -9.97
C PHE A 43 -2.82 -4.56 -10.98
N ASP A 44 -2.81 -4.11 -12.25
CA ASP A 44 -3.56 -4.69 -13.37
C ASP A 44 -3.33 -6.19 -13.57
N ARG A 45 -2.15 -6.69 -13.16
CA ARG A 45 -1.81 -8.12 -13.18
C ARG A 45 -2.66 -8.95 -12.20
N GLY A 46 -3.41 -8.32 -11.31
CA GLY A 46 -4.28 -8.98 -10.34
C GLY A 46 -3.54 -9.82 -9.28
N THR A 47 -2.22 -9.67 -9.15
CA THR A 47 -1.39 -10.46 -8.24
C THR A 47 -0.33 -9.59 -7.57
N LEU A 48 0.20 -10.06 -6.44
CA LEU A 48 1.31 -9.42 -5.72
C LEU A 48 2.69 -9.73 -6.34
N SER A 49 2.73 -10.02 -7.63
CA SER A 49 3.97 -10.43 -8.31
C SER A 49 5.01 -9.31 -8.26
N GLY A 50 6.18 -9.56 -7.67
CA GLY A 50 7.22 -8.56 -7.45
C GLY A 50 7.17 -7.85 -6.09
N TRP A 51 6.14 -8.13 -5.28
CA TRP A 51 6.04 -7.70 -3.89
C TRP A 51 6.48 -8.82 -2.93
N ILE A 52 7.12 -8.42 -1.85
CA ILE A 52 7.67 -9.30 -0.82
C ILE A 52 6.99 -8.95 0.50
N LEU A 53 6.25 -9.91 1.05
CA LEU A 53 5.68 -9.80 2.38
C LEU A 53 6.78 -10.03 3.41
N SER A 54 6.86 -9.14 4.41
CA SER A 54 7.79 -9.32 5.51
C SER A 54 7.39 -10.51 6.38
N LYS A 55 8.40 -11.18 6.92
CA LYS A 55 8.31 -12.24 7.93
C LYS A 55 8.89 -11.77 9.28
N ALA A 56 9.19 -10.48 9.40
CA ALA A 56 9.78 -9.90 10.59
C ALA A 56 8.81 -9.94 11.79
N LYS A 57 9.39 -9.75 12.97
CA LYS A 57 8.69 -9.46 14.21
C LYS A 57 9.34 -8.24 14.86
N LYS A 58 8.57 -7.53 15.67
CA LYS A 58 9.09 -6.46 16.53
C LYS A 58 9.77 -7.07 17.75
N ASP A 59 10.97 -6.61 18.05
CA ASP A 59 11.76 -7.12 19.18
C ASP A 59 11.24 -6.63 20.55
N ASP A 60 10.63 -5.43 20.59
CA ASP A 60 10.22 -4.75 21.84
C ASP A 60 8.68 -4.75 22.02
N THR A 61 8.01 -5.84 21.69
CA THR A 61 6.55 -5.90 21.68
C THR A 61 6.07 -7.29 22.08
N ASP A 62 4.89 -7.39 22.69
CA ASP A 62 4.25 -8.66 23.01
C ASP A 62 4.17 -9.59 21.78
N ASP A 63 4.56 -10.86 21.95
CA ASP A 63 4.64 -11.88 20.90
C ASP A 63 3.32 -12.07 20.13
N GLU A 64 2.17 -11.78 20.75
CA GLU A 64 0.86 -11.88 20.12
C GLU A 64 0.62 -10.80 19.04
N ILE A 65 1.25 -9.63 19.20
CA ILE A 65 1.08 -8.48 18.30
C ILE A 65 2.39 -8.04 17.61
N ALA A 66 3.53 -8.64 17.94
CA ALA A 66 4.84 -8.29 17.39
C ALA A 66 4.99 -8.63 15.90
N LYS A 67 4.20 -9.57 15.37
CA LYS A 67 4.38 -10.11 14.01
C LYS A 67 3.84 -9.16 12.93
N TYR A 68 4.56 -9.06 11.82
CA TYR A 68 4.05 -8.45 10.59
C TYR A 68 3.20 -9.45 9.78
N ASP A 69 2.09 -9.89 10.36
CA ASP A 69 1.22 -10.95 9.82
C ASP A 69 -0.05 -10.43 9.13
N GLY A 70 -0.13 -9.12 8.89
CA GLY A 70 -1.22 -8.50 8.15
C GLY A 70 -1.33 -9.02 6.71
N LYS A 71 -2.55 -9.36 6.29
CA LYS A 71 -2.84 -9.92 4.96
C LYS A 71 -3.05 -8.83 3.90
N TRP A 72 -2.53 -9.10 2.72
CA TRP A 72 -2.59 -8.26 1.53
C TRP A 72 -3.27 -9.00 0.39
N GLU A 73 -4.10 -8.30 -0.37
CA GLU A 73 -4.69 -8.82 -1.61
C GLU A 73 -4.65 -7.76 -2.71
N VAL A 74 -4.81 -8.19 -3.96
CA VAL A 74 -5.05 -7.29 -5.09
C VAL A 74 -6.52 -7.41 -5.45
N ASP A 75 -7.29 -6.36 -5.21
CA ASP A 75 -8.74 -6.38 -5.38
C ASP A 75 -9.25 -5.03 -5.88
N GLU A 76 -10.48 -5.03 -6.39
CA GLU A 76 -11.18 -3.81 -6.77
C GLU A 76 -11.63 -3.01 -5.53
N MET A 77 -11.80 -1.71 -5.70
CA MET A 77 -12.47 -0.91 -4.67
C MET A 77 -13.91 -1.38 -4.46
N LYS A 78 -14.35 -1.44 -3.19
CA LYS A 78 -15.72 -1.83 -2.80
C LYS A 78 -16.80 -1.04 -3.52
N GLU A 79 -16.56 0.25 -3.73
CA GLU A 79 -17.44 1.16 -4.48
C GLU A 79 -16.68 1.74 -5.67
N SER A 80 -16.29 0.89 -6.62
CA SER A 80 -15.59 1.34 -7.81
C SER A 80 -16.53 2.02 -8.83
N LYS A 81 -16.07 3.14 -9.39
CA LYS A 81 -16.63 3.76 -10.60
C LYS A 81 -15.86 3.36 -11.87
N LEU A 82 -14.79 2.58 -11.71
CA LEU A 82 -13.88 2.11 -12.76
C LEU A 82 -13.71 0.59 -12.61
N PRO A 83 -14.65 -0.21 -13.15
CA PRO A 83 -14.54 -1.68 -13.07
C PRO A 83 -13.23 -2.17 -13.69
N GLY A 84 -12.57 -3.11 -13.03
CA GLY A 84 -11.26 -3.64 -13.43
C GLY A 84 -10.04 -2.86 -12.90
N ASP A 85 -10.23 -1.66 -12.35
CA ASP A 85 -9.16 -0.93 -11.64
C ASP A 85 -8.95 -1.55 -10.26
N LYS A 86 -7.78 -2.16 -10.07
CA LYS A 86 -7.42 -2.91 -8.87
C LYS A 86 -6.34 -2.19 -8.10
N GLY A 87 -6.29 -2.44 -6.80
CA GLY A 87 -5.24 -1.91 -5.94
C GLY A 87 -4.78 -2.92 -4.92
N LEU A 88 -3.69 -2.58 -4.23
CA LEU A 88 -3.22 -3.31 -3.07
C LEU A 88 -4.12 -2.99 -1.86
N VAL A 89 -4.79 -4.02 -1.34
CA VAL A 89 -5.77 -3.89 -0.25
C VAL A 89 -5.27 -4.57 1.01
N LEU A 90 -5.42 -3.88 2.14
CA LEU A 90 -5.19 -4.44 3.47
C LEU A 90 -6.44 -5.18 3.93
N MET A 91 -6.28 -6.47 4.23
CA MET A 91 -7.39 -7.36 4.54
C MET A 91 -7.57 -7.61 6.05
N SER A 92 -6.53 -7.38 6.85
CA SER A 92 -6.53 -7.69 8.28
C SER A 92 -6.73 -6.46 9.15
N ARG A 93 -7.64 -6.53 10.12
CA ARG A 93 -7.79 -5.50 11.15
C ARG A 93 -6.72 -5.68 12.22
N ALA A 94 -6.23 -4.57 12.78
CA ALA A 94 -5.41 -4.57 13.99
C ALA A 94 -4.14 -5.42 13.92
N LYS A 95 -3.58 -5.56 12.71
CA LYS A 95 -2.31 -6.26 12.47
C LYS A 95 -1.26 -5.29 11.95
N HIS A 96 0.00 -5.61 12.21
CA HIS A 96 1.11 -4.94 11.55
C HIS A 96 1.24 -5.46 10.12
N HIS A 97 1.30 -4.54 9.18
CA HIS A 97 1.43 -4.84 7.76
C HIS A 97 2.78 -4.36 7.27
N ALA A 98 3.51 -5.23 6.58
CA ALA A 98 4.75 -4.89 5.93
C ALA A 98 4.88 -5.66 4.63
N ILE A 99 4.85 -4.91 3.52
CA ILE A 99 5.07 -5.42 2.17
C ILE A 99 5.95 -4.43 1.42
N SER A 100 6.85 -4.94 0.60
CA SER A 100 7.82 -4.10 -0.10
C SER A 100 8.07 -4.60 -1.52
N ALA A 101 8.45 -3.69 -2.41
CA ALA A 101 8.91 -4.03 -3.74
C ALA A 101 10.21 -3.27 -4.06
N LYS A 102 11.11 -3.95 -4.78
CA LYS A 102 12.37 -3.35 -5.25
C LYS A 102 12.07 -2.34 -6.35
N LEU A 103 12.82 -1.24 -6.35
CA LEU A 103 12.90 -0.37 -7.52
C LEU A 103 13.65 -1.11 -8.64
N ASN A 104 13.36 -0.77 -9.90
CA ASN A 104 14.05 -1.30 -11.08
C ASN A 104 15.56 -1.07 -11.00
N LYS A 105 15.96 0.06 -10.41
CA LYS A 105 17.33 0.41 -10.06
C LYS A 105 17.34 1.35 -8.84
N PRO A 106 18.46 1.43 -8.09
CA PRO A 106 18.58 2.41 -7.02
C PRO A 106 18.39 3.84 -7.54
N PHE A 107 17.65 4.65 -6.80
CA PHE A 107 17.59 6.10 -7.04
C PHE A 107 18.76 6.77 -6.31
N LEU A 108 19.50 7.62 -7.01
CA LEU A 108 20.60 8.40 -6.45
C LEU A 108 20.18 9.88 -6.41
N PHE A 109 20.35 10.52 -5.26
CA PHE A 109 20.07 11.94 -5.08
C PHE A 109 21.26 12.76 -5.57
N ASP A 110 21.46 12.82 -6.88
CA ASP A 110 22.54 13.58 -7.50
C ASP A 110 22.04 14.86 -8.18
N THR A 111 21.34 14.71 -9.30
CA THR A 111 21.10 15.74 -10.31
C THR A 111 19.62 15.80 -10.68
N LYS A 112 18.91 14.67 -10.60
CA LYS A 112 17.48 14.58 -10.93
C LYS A 112 16.62 14.71 -9.67
N PRO A 113 15.48 15.41 -9.74
CA PRO A 113 14.52 15.43 -8.65
C PRO A 113 13.88 14.04 -8.49
N LEU A 114 13.57 13.69 -7.25
CA LEU A 114 12.75 12.53 -6.95
C LEU A 114 11.27 12.90 -7.06
N ILE A 115 10.48 12.05 -7.73
CA ILE A 115 9.03 12.14 -7.75
C ILE A 115 8.46 10.84 -7.20
N VAL A 116 7.59 10.95 -6.19
CA VAL A 116 6.86 9.82 -5.59
C VAL A 116 5.39 10.18 -5.59
N GLN A 117 4.57 9.33 -6.18
CA GLN A 117 3.12 9.47 -6.19
C GLN A 117 2.49 8.09 -6.00
N TYR A 118 1.40 8.07 -5.23
CA TYR A 118 0.54 6.91 -5.04
C TYR A 118 -0.82 7.41 -4.56
N GLU A 119 -1.82 6.55 -4.63
CA GLU A 119 -3.18 6.85 -4.23
C GLU A 119 -3.57 5.98 -3.04
N VAL A 120 -4.36 6.55 -2.13
CA VAL A 120 -4.88 5.86 -0.96
C VAL A 120 -6.36 6.14 -0.84
N ASN A 121 -7.13 5.09 -0.61
CA ASN A 121 -8.54 5.20 -0.27
C ASN A 121 -8.84 4.39 1.00
N PHE A 122 -9.28 5.08 2.06
CA PHE A 122 -9.74 4.45 3.30
C PHE A 122 -11.18 3.97 3.16
N GLN A 123 -11.38 2.86 2.47
CA GLN A 123 -12.70 2.36 2.06
C GLN A 123 -13.70 2.08 3.21
N ASN A 124 -13.21 1.86 4.44
CA ASN A 124 -14.03 1.65 5.64
C ASN A 124 -13.89 2.79 6.66
N GLY A 125 -13.24 3.88 6.29
CA GLY A 125 -12.64 4.80 7.24
C GLY A 125 -11.43 4.19 7.95
N ILE A 126 -10.78 5.03 8.76
CA ILE A 126 -9.64 4.66 9.59
C ILE A 126 -9.74 5.38 10.94
N GLU A 127 -9.60 4.61 12.02
CA GLU A 127 -9.60 5.12 13.40
C GLU A 127 -8.17 5.46 13.83
N CYS A 128 -7.25 4.50 13.68
CA CYS A 128 -5.84 4.71 13.91
C CYS A 128 -4.96 3.81 13.02
N GLY A 129 -4.06 4.44 12.27
CA GLY A 129 -3.15 3.83 11.32
C GLY A 129 -2.67 4.82 10.26
N GLY A 130 -1.51 4.55 9.69
CA GLY A 130 -0.96 5.39 8.63
C GLY A 130 -0.79 4.65 7.34
N ALA A 131 -1.27 5.24 6.25
CA ALA A 131 -1.21 4.74 4.87
C ALA A 131 -0.01 5.28 4.09
N TYR A 132 1.11 5.50 4.77
CA TYR A 132 2.29 6.14 4.18
C TYR A 132 3.23 5.13 3.50
N VAL A 133 4.02 5.67 2.57
CA VAL A 133 5.10 4.94 1.91
C VAL A 133 6.46 5.26 2.50
N LYS A 134 7.38 4.30 2.45
CA LYS A 134 8.79 4.43 2.84
C LYS A 134 9.66 4.08 1.64
N LEU A 135 10.64 4.93 1.36
CA LEU A 135 11.72 4.63 0.44
C LEU A 135 12.91 4.11 1.24
N LEU A 136 13.10 2.79 1.20
CA LEU A 136 14.13 2.11 1.97
C LEU A 136 15.52 2.51 1.47
N SER A 137 16.42 2.77 2.42
CA SER A 137 17.81 3.12 2.11
C SER A 137 18.52 1.87 1.58
N LYS A 138 19.36 2.04 0.56
CA LYS A 138 20.18 0.94 0.05
C LYS A 138 21.32 0.68 1.04
N THR A 139 21.26 -0.46 1.73
CA THR A 139 22.36 -0.96 2.57
C THR A 139 22.75 -2.38 2.14
N PRO A 140 23.99 -2.84 2.40
CA PRO A 140 24.37 -4.23 2.13
C PRO A 140 23.52 -5.26 2.88
N GLU A 141 22.98 -4.90 4.04
CA GLU A 141 22.20 -5.76 4.93
C GLU A 141 20.69 -5.72 4.65
N LEU A 142 20.23 -4.96 3.64
CA LEU A 142 18.81 -4.80 3.35
C LEU A 142 18.18 -6.14 2.93
N ASN A 143 17.40 -6.72 3.83
CA ASN A 143 16.61 -7.91 3.60
C ASN A 143 15.11 -7.59 3.65
N LEU A 144 14.44 -7.68 2.50
CA LEU A 144 13.02 -7.35 2.37
C LEU A 144 12.10 -8.39 3.04
N ASP A 145 12.54 -9.64 3.18
CA ASP A 145 11.82 -10.64 3.99
C ASP A 145 11.86 -10.32 5.50
N GLN A 146 12.77 -9.44 5.93
CA GLN A 146 12.90 -9.00 7.32
C GLN A 146 12.58 -7.51 7.48
N PHE A 147 11.81 -6.95 6.56
CA PHE A 147 11.42 -5.54 6.60
C PHE A 147 10.49 -5.24 7.80
N HIS A 148 10.80 -4.19 8.55
CA HIS A 148 10.03 -3.77 9.72
C HIS A 148 10.10 -2.25 9.93
N ASP A 149 9.49 -1.78 11.01
CA ASP A 149 9.38 -0.37 11.40
C ASP A 149 10.71 0.36 11.54
N LYS A 150 11.75 -0.32 12.05
CA LYS A 150 13.11 0.24 12.23
C LYS A 150 14.04 0.01 11.02
N THR A 151 13.57 -0.64 9.95
CA THR A 151 14.38 -0.79 8.73
C THR A 151 14.78 0.59 8.19
N PRO A 152 16.08 0.84 7.91
CA PRO A 152 16.53 2.15 7.43
C PRO A 152 15.80 2.61 6.18
N TYR A 153 15.31 3.86 6.21
CA TYR A 153 14.67 4.52 5.09
C TYR A 153 15.23 5.92 4.89
N THR A 154 15.17 6.41 3.65
CA THR A 154 15.62 7.76 3.29
C THR A 154 14.46 8.75 3.36
N ILE A 155 13.27 8.35 2.89
CA ILE A 155 12.07 9.19 2.86
C ILE A 155 10.88 8.38 3.37
N MET A 156 10.05 9.00 4.20
CA MET A 156 8.70 8.55 4.52
C MET A 156 7.74 9.61 4.01
N PHE A 157 6.69 9.21 3.31
CA PHE A 157 5.76 10.16 2.69
C PHE A 157 4.35 9.59 2.71
N GLY A 158 3.40 10.32 3.31
CA GLY A 158 2.01 9.90 3.24
C GLY A 158 1.12 10.18 4.44
N PRO A 159 -0.19 9.89 4.31
CA PRO A 159 -1.16 10.20 5.33
C PRO A 159 -1.02 9.25 6.51
N ASP A 160 -1.16 9.80 7.70
CA ASP A 160 -1.23 9.09 8.97
C ASP A 160 -2.34 9.68 9.82
N LYS A 161 -3.18 8.80 10.37
CA LYS A 161 -4.29 9.22 11.21
C LYS A 161 -4.31 8.40 12.48
N CYS A 162 -4.46 9.04 13.64
CA CYS A 162 -4.79 8.34 14.87
C CYS A 162 -5.74 9.17 15.74
N GLY A 163 -7.00 8.72 15.83
CA GLY A 163 -8.07 9.47 16.49
C GLY A 163 -8.36 10.77 15.74
N GLU A 164 -8.22 11.90 16.45
CA GLU A 164 -8.37 13.25 15.90
C GLU A 164 -7.06 13.81 15.31
N ASP A 165 -5.94 13.09 15.46
CA ASP A 165 -4.68 13.48 14.85
C ASP A 165 -4.64 13.06 13.38
N TYR A 166 -4.50 14.04 12.49
CA TYR A 166 -4.37 13.86 11.05
C TYR A 166 -3.07 14.51 10.57
N LYS A 167 -2.17 13.71 10.03
CA LYS A 167 -0.85 14.15 9.56
C LYS A 167 -0.59 13.68 8.14
N LEU A 168 0.18 14.49 7.42
CA LEU A 168 0.86 14.09 6.19
C LEU A 168 2.35 14.14 6.49
N HIS A 169 2.99 12.97 6.56
CA HIS A 169 4.44 12.85 6.69
C HIS A 169 5.14 13.21 5.39
#